data_AF-A0A8J8PCN1-F1
#
_entry.id   AF-A0A8J8PCN1-F1
#
_cell.length_a   1.000
_cell.length_b   1.000
_cell.length_c   1.000
_cell.angle_alpha   90.00
_cell.angle_beta   90.00
_cell.angle_gamma   90.00
#
_symmetry.space_group_name_H-M   'P 1'
#
loop_
_entity.id
_entity.type
_entity.pdbx_description
1 polymer ?
#
loop_
_entity_poly.entity_id
_entity_poly.type
_entity_poly.pdbx_seq_one_letter_code
_entity_poly.pdbx_strand_id
1 'polypeptide(L)'
;MTNGFYEAMRAKGFSYNTTSSVRKFKCPYCGFEFSLVYARTFACQGCSEANKSCPKVRCAKCDTEFWIKEMPNVYNDYQQRDLAQHISGIVKKYNDDMGYVHNR
;
A
#
# COMPACT_ATOMS: atom_id res chain seq x y z
N MET A 1 16.78 10.87 -7.95
CA MET A 1 16.91 11.67 -6.70
C MET A 1 15.64 11.54 -5.86
N THR A 2 15.47 10.38 -5.21
CA THR A 2 14.33 10.07 -4.32
C THR A 2 14.74 10.04 -2.84
N ASN A 3 16.05 10.08 -2.55
CA ASN A 3 16.61 9.82 -1.22
C ASN A 3 16.29 10.89 -0.16
N GLY A 4 16.26 12.18 -0.51
CA GLY A 4 16.05 13.24 0.50
C GLY A 4 14.70 13.16 1.23
N PHE A 5 13.63 12.74 0.53
CA PHE A 5 12.32 12.55 1.17
C PHE A 5 12.34 11.36 2.14
N TYR A 6 12.93 10.23 1.74
CA TYR A 6 13.03 9.04 2.59
C TYR A 6 13.94 9.28 3.80
N GLU A 7 15.03 10.02 3.63
CA GLU A 7 15.92 10.43 4.72
C GLU A 7 15.22 11.36 5.71
N ALA A 8 14.48 12.36 5.22
CA ALA A 8 13.70 13.26 6.06
C ALA A 8 12.63 12.49 6.88
N MET A 9 11.94 11.54 6.25
CA MET A 9 10.94 10.71 6.93
C MET A 9 11.58 9.74 7.92
N ARG A 10 12.74 9.17 7.58
CA ARG A 10 13.53 8.34 8.49
C ARG A 10 13.98 9.12 9.72
N ALA A 11 14.40 10.38 9.58
CA ALA A 11 14.74 11.26 10.70
C ALA A 11 13.54 11.56 11.62
N LYS A 12 12.31 11.39 11.12
CA LYS A 12 11.06 11.47 11.90
C LYS A 12 10.60 10.12 12.44
N GLY A 13 11.40 9.06 12.32
CA GLY A 13 11.10 7.72 12.83
C GLY A 13 10.27 6.85 11.88
N PHE A 14 10.00 7.29 10.64
CA PHE A 14 9.28 6.47 9.68
C PHE A 14 10.20 5.44 9.02
N SER A 15 9.74 4.19 8.96
CA SER A 15 10.41 3.17 8.15
C SER A 15 10.26 3.47 6.65
N TYR A 16 11.10 2.84 5.83
CA TYR A 16 10.98 2.91 4.37
C TYR A 16 9.60 2.42 3.90
N ASN A 17 9.14 1.27 4.39
CA ASN A 17 7.85 0.68 4.01
C ASN A 17 6.68 1.59 4.41
N THR A 18 6.74 2.19 5.60
CA THR A 18 5.71 3.13 6.04
C THR A 18 5.70 4.37 5.15
N THR A 19 6.88 4.93 4.87
CA THR A 19 7.02 6.08 3.98
C THR A 19 6.49 5.79 2.57
N SER A 20 6.87 4.66 1.98
CA SER A 20 6.38 4.21 0.66
C SER A 20 4.87 3.96 0.64
N SER A 21 4.29 3.52 1.76
CA SER A 21 2.85 3.23 1.86
C SER A 21 2.00 4.51 1.92
N VAL A 22 2.48 5.54 2.61
CA VAL A 22 1.76 6.82 2.76
C VAL A 22 2.06 7.82 1.64
N ARG A 23 3.19 7.65 0.93
CA ARG A 23 3.56 8.51 -0.19
C ARG A 23 2.55 8.38 -1.32
N LYS A 24 2.07 9.54 -1.79
CA LYS A 24 1.17 9.61 -2.93
C LYS A 24 1.90 9.29 -4.23
N PHE A 25 1.21 8.62 -5.13
CA PHE A 25 1.65 8.32 -6.49
C PHE A 25 0.45 8.42 -7.43
N LYS A 26 0.72 8.54 -8.74
CA LYS A 26 -0.33 8.63 -9.77
C LYS A 26 -0.67 7.23 -10.29
N CYS A 27 -1.95 6.97 -10.47
CA CYS A 27 -2.44 5.80 -11.21
C CYS A 27 -1.80 5.79 -12.61
N PRO A 28 -1.18 4.67 -13.03
CA PRO A 28 -0.59 4.58 -14.36
C PRO A 28 -1.64 4.60 -15.49
N TYR A 29 -2.92 4.33 -15.18
CA TYR A 29 -4.01 4.27 -16.17
C TYR A 29 -4.81 5.57 -16.28
N CYS A 30 -5.17 6.21 -15.15
CA CYS A 30 -6.05 7.38 -15.15
C CYS A 30 -5.44 8.66 -14.56
N GLY A 31 -4.19 8.60 -14.07
CA GLY A 31 -3.48 9.74 -13.47
C GLY A 31 -3.99 10.20 -12.10
N PHE A 32 -5.00 9.54 -11.51
CA PHE A 32 -5.48 9.86 -10.16
C PHE A 32 -4.37 9.70 -9.12
N GLU A 33 -4.21 10.69 -8.25
CA GLU A 33 -3.15 10.69 -7.25
C GLU A 33 -3.68 10.17 -5.90
N PHE A 34 -3.09 9.09 -5.40
CA PHE A 34 -3.47 8.46 -4.13
C PHE A 34 -2.28 7.74 -3.50
N SER A 35 -2.42 7.34 -2.23
CA SER A 35 -1.40 6.54 -1.53
C SER A 35 -1.80 5.06 -1.48
N LEU A 36 -0.84 4.18 -1.19
CA LEU A 36 -1.13 2.75 -1.08
C LEU A 36 -2.09 2.46 0.08
N VAL A 37 -1.96 3.19 1.20
CA VAL A 37 -2.91 3.14 2.32
C VAL A 37 -4.32 3.48 1.86
N TYR A 38 -4.50 4.58 1.13
CA TYR A 38 -5.80 4.99 0.62
C TYR A 38 -6.43 3.92 -0.28
N ALA A 39 -5.67 3.36 -1.21
CA ALA A 39 -6.18 2.28 -2.04
C ALA A 39 -6.56 1.05 -1.23
N ARG A 40 -5.79 0.71 -0.18
CA ARG A 40 -6.10 -0.46 0.64
C ARG A 40 -7.37 -0.28 1.47
N THR A 41 -7.58 0.91 2.02
CA THR A 41 -8.74 1.20 2.86
C THR A 41 -10.01 1.39 2.07
N PHE A 42 -9.95 2.05 0.91
CA PHE A 42 -11.15 2.40 0.13
C PHE A 42 -11.40 1.48 -1.06
N ALA A 43 -10.39 1.27 -1.92
CA ALA A 43 -10.57 0.50 -3.15
C ALA A 43 -10.50 -1.02 -2.91
N CYS A 44 -9.66 -1.47 -1.98
CA CYS A 44 -9.49 -2.88 -1.65
C CYS A 44 -10.41 -3.33 -0.50
N GLN A 45 -11.31 -2.47 -0.03
CA GLN A 45 -12.20 -2.78 1.09
C GLN A 45 -13.05 -4.02 0.75
N GLY A 46 -13.09 -4.99 1.65
CA GLY A 46 -13.86 -6.22 1.48
C GLY A 46 -13.20 -7.29 0.60
N CYS A 47 -12.04 -7.03 -0.02
CA CYS A 47 -11.28 -8.05 -0.73
C CYS A 47 -10.58 -8.99 0.26
N SER A 48 -10.85 -10.30 0.18
CA SER A 48 -10.23 -11.31 1.05
C SER A 48 -8.71 -11.34 0.97
N GLU A 49 -8.16 -10.97 -0.19
CA GLU A 49 -6.72 -10.97 -0.44
C GLU A 49 -6.03 -9.70 0.10
N ALA A 50 -6.78 -8.61 0.34
CA ALA A 50 -6.21 -7.37 0.87
C ALA A 50 -5.55 -7.56 2.24
N ASN A 51 -5.99 -8.57 3.00
CA ASN A 51 -5.46 -8.96 4.31
C ASN A 51 -4.38 -10.06 4.23
N LYS A 52 -4.08 -10.59 3.04
CA LYS A 52 -3.18 -11.74 2.82
C LYS A 52 -1.93 -11.36 1.99
N SER A 53 -1.33 -10.22 2.30
CA SER A 53 -0.12 -9.75 1.59
C SER A 53 -0.32 -9.59 0.08
N CYS A 54 -1.51 -9.15 -0.35
CA CYS A 54 -1.79 -9.00 -1.78
C CYS A 54 -0.83 -7.98 -2.45
N PRO A 55 -0.08 -8.40 -3.47
CA PRO A 55 0.91 -7.54 -4.15
C PRO A 55 0.30 -6.58 -5.19
N LYS A 56 -1.03 -6.58 -5.32
CA LYS A 56 -1.78 -5.68 -6.20
C LYS A 56 -2.33 -4.49 -5.43
N VAL A 57 -2.61 -3.42 -6.17
CA VAL A 57 -3.30 -2.22 -5.75
C VAL A 57 -4.43 -1.92 -6.73
N ARG A 58 -5.58 -1.47 -6.21
CA ARG A 58 -6.75 -1.08 -6.99
C ARG A 58 -6.92 0.43 -6.94
N CYS A 59 -7.15 1.09 -8.08
CA CYS A 59 -7.40 2.52 -8.12
C CYS A 59 -8.87 2.83 -7.79
N ALA A 60 -9.14 3.68 -6.80
CA ALA A 60 -10.51 4.07 -6.43
C ALA A 60 -11.27 4.89 -7.50
N LYS A 61 -10.57 5.44 -8.51
CA LYS A 61 -11.18 6.28 -9.55
C LYS A 61 -11.57 5.50 -10.80
N CYS A 62 -10.64 4.71 -11.35
CA CYS A 62 -10.84 4.00 -12.61
C CYS A 62 -10.97 2.48 -12.45
N ASP A 63 -10.92 2.00 -11.21
CA ASP A 63 -11.13 0.61 -10.83
C ASP A 63 -10.10 -0.41 -11.33
N THR A 64 -9.07 0.04 -12.05
CA THR A 64 -8.00 -0.83 -12.56
C THR A 64 -7.15 -1.36 -11.40
N GLU A 65 -6.87 -2.67 -11.45
CA GLU A 65 -5.88 -3.32 -10.60
C GLU A 65 -4.53 -3.40 -11.29
N PHE A 66 -3.46 -3.16 -10.53
CA PHE A 66 -2.09 -3.26 -11.02
C PHE A 66 -1.12 -3.64 -9.92
N TRP A 67 0.10 -4.00 -10.29
CA TRP A 67 1.11 -4.46 -9.33
C TRP A 67 1.74 -3.28 -8.61
N ILE A 68 2.08 -3.49 -7.33
CA ILE A 68 2.81 -2.50 -6.53
C ILE A 68 4.16 -2.13 -7.18
N LYS A 69 4.81 -3.05 -7.92
CA LYS A 69 6.04 -2.75 -8.68
C LYS A 69 5.86 -1.72 -9.80
N GLU A 70 4.63 -1.44 -10.22
CA GLU A 70 4.34 -0.38 -11.21
C GLU A 70 4.34 1.02 -10.55
N MET A 71 4.49 1.09 -9.22
CA MET A 71 4.63 2.35 -8.48
C MET A 71 6.06 2.91 -8.58
N PRO A 72 6.24 4.24 -8.65
CA PRO A 72 7.55 4.87 -8.92
C PRO A 72 8.64 4.67 -7.86
N ASN A 73 8.33 4.08 -6.70
CA ASN A 73 9.29 3.84 -5.61
C ASN A 73 9.47 2.35 -5.27
N VAL A 74 9.08 1.45 -6.18
CA VAL A 74 9.23 0.00 -5.99
C VAL A 74 9.99 -0.55 -7.20
N TYR A 75 11.19 -1.05 -6.95
CA TYR A 75 12.14 -1.38 -8.02
C TYR A 75 12.29 -2.89 -8.25
N ASN A 76 11.92 -3.72 -7.27
CA ASN A 76 12.08 -5.16 -7.36
C ASN A 76 10.97 -5.93 -6.65
N ASP A 77 10.86 -7.22 -6.96
CA ASP A 77 9.83 -8.10 -6.43
C ASP A 77 9.93 -8.29 -4.91
N TYR A 78 11.13 -8.18 -4.33
CA TYR A 78 11.33 -8.24 -2.87
C TYR A 78 10.68 -7.03 -2.17
N GLN A 79 10.94 -5.82 -2.66
CA GLN A 79 10.32 -4.60 -2.16
C GLN A 79 8.79 -4.63 -2.32
N GLN A 80 8.29 -5.17 -3.43
CA GLN A 80 6.87 -5.40 -3.62
C GLN A 80 6.30 -6.31 -2.53
N ARG A 81 6.95 -7.45 -2.25
CA ARG A 81 6.52 -8.41 -1.22
C ARG A 81 6.52 -7.79 0.18
N ASP A 82 7.61 -7.10 0.53
CA ASP A 82 7.75 -6.43 1.83
C ASP A 82 6.69 -5.34 2.03
N LEU A 83 6.41 -4.55 0.98
CA LEU A 83 5.41 -3.49 1.05
C LEU A 83 3.99 -4.08 1.13
N ALA A 84 3.72 -5.13 0.36
CA ALA A 84 2.44 -5.85 0.41
C ALA A 84 2.18 -6.47 1.79
N GLN A 85 3.21 -7.07 2.41
CA GLN A 85 3.11 -7.60 3.77
C GLN A 85 2.91 -6.48 4.79
N HIS A 86 3.67 -5.39 4.70
CA HIS A 86 3.55 -4.24 5.59
C HIS A 86 2.13 -3.65 5.56
N ILE A 87 1.60 -3.36 4.37
CA ILE A 87 0.28 -2.73 4.26
C ILE A 87 -0.85 -3.68 4.67
N SER A 88 -0.74 -4.97 4.34
CA SER A 88 -1.74 -5.96 4.74
C SER A 88 -1.72 -6.19 6.26
N GLY A 89 -0.55 -6.11 6.89
CA GLY A 89 -0.42 -6.15 8.35
C GLY A 89 -1.10 -4.97 9.05
N ILE A 90 -1.04 -3.76 8.48
CA ILE A 90 -1.75 -2.59 9.00
C ILE A 90 -3.27 -2.82 8.96
N VAL A 91 -3.79 -3.26 7.82
CA VAL A 91 -5.24 -3.51 7.66
C VAL A 91 -5.71 -4.67 8.52
N LYS A 92 -4.92 -5.75 8.60
CA LYS A 92 -5.21 -6.88 9.48
C LYS A 92 -5.30 -6.41 10.94
N LYS A 93 -4.29 -5.67 11.43
CA LYS A 93 -4.31 -5.12 12.78
C LYS A 93 -5.55 -4.25 13.02
N TYR A 94 -5.88 -3.37 12.09
CA TYR A 94 -7.09 -2.54 12.20
C TYR A 94 -8.36 -3.39 12.30
N ASN A 95 -8.47 -4.44 11.48
CA ASN A 95 -9.62 -5.34 11.51
C ASN A 95 -9.70 -6.11 12.84
N ASP A 96 -8.56 -6.61 13.32
CA ASP A 96 -8.43 -7.30 14.60
C ASP A 96 -8.83 -6.38 15.77
N ASP A 97 -8.34 -5.13 15.79
CA ASP A 97 -8.63 -4.12 16.82
C ASP A 97 -10.13 -3.73 16.84
N MET A 98 -10.80 -3.75 15.67
CA MET A 98 -12.23 -3.47 15.54
C MET A 98 -13.13 -4.70 15.82
N GLY A 99 -12.54 -5.87 16.07
CA GLY A 99 -13.28 -7.11 16.29
C GLY A 99 -13.90 -7.70 15.03
N TYR A 100 -13.42 -7.33 13.83
CA TYR A 100 -13.85 -7.96 12.57
C TYR A 100 -13.23 -9.35 12.47
N VAL A 101 -13.93 -10.36 12.98
CA VAL A 101 -13.47 -11.75 12.94
C VAL A 101 -13.67 -12.32 11.53
N HIS A 102 -12.58 -12.65 10.85
CA HIS A 102 -12.65 -13.50 9.67
C HIS A 102 -12.77 -14.96 10.15
N ASN A 103 -14.00 -15.46 10.26
CA ASN A 103 -14.23 -16.89 10.43
C ASN A 103 -13.64 -17.60 9.20
N ARG A 104 -12.65 -18.44 9.47
CA ARG A 104 -11.86 -19.16 8.46
C ARG A 104 -12.63 -20.33 7.88
#